data_AF-A0A9P7AZN0-F1
#
_entry.id   AF-A0A9P7AZN0-F1
#
_cell.length_a   1.000
_cell.length_b   1.000
_cell.length_c   1.000
_cell.angle_alpha   90.00
_cell.angle_beta   90.00
_cell.angle_gamma   90.00
#
_symmetry.space_group_name_H-M   'P 1'
#
loop_
_entity.id
_entity.type
_entity.pdbx_description
1 polymer ?
#
loop_
_entity_poly.entity_id
_entity_poly.type
_entity_poly.pdbx_seq_one_letter_code
_entity_poly.pdbx_strand_id
1 'polypeptide(L)'
;MATKAVQAVEAATSAVTRTIEAPLFKKRLGTKQVFLPNFVITMIRNPKLPPTFASFIVPLKLNKLDLKDYLWNAYGVPVVGVRSYIQLQKLRQDKPGALRISPRKWFRPRSIKKMTVEMERPFVWPEEPTGDALEKWDNTMYKAANEDKSEQEESYRPDSRERPNTKDRVAMKEQAKQFLAGEEKWKSTPKLEEWIDVGEPEEVETDLDIEPTNPGR
;
A
#
# COMPACT_ATOMS: atom_id res chain seq x y z
N MET A 1 68.35 -0.29 38.23
CA MET A 1 68.19 -1.17 37.05
C MET A 1 66.78 -1.76 36.93
N ALA A 2 66.08 -2.08 38.03
CA ALA A 2 64.75 -2.71 38.00
C ALA A 2 63.58 -1.79 37.55
N THR A 3 63.69 -0.47 37.71
CA THR A 3 62.61 0.49 37.39
C THR A 3 62.33 0.66 35.89
N LYS A 4 63.36 0.54 35.03
CA LYS A 4 63.18 0.62 33.57
C LYS A 4 62.44 -0.59 32.99
N ALA A 5 62.63 -1.77 33.57
CA ALA A 5 61.97 -3.00 33.10
C ALA A 5 60.47 -2.99 33.40
N VAL A 6 60.08 -2.50 34.59
CA VAL A 6 58.65 -2.40 34.98
C VAL A 6 57.91 -1.38 34.12
N GLN A 7 58.52 -0.21 33.85
CA GLN A 7 57.95 0.80 32.96
C GLN A 7 57.80 0.31 31.52
N ALA A 8 58.73 -0.53 31.03
CA ALA A 8 58.64 -1.10 29.69
C ALA A 8 57.50 -2.13 29.58
N VAL A 9 57.27 -2.93 30.62
CA VAL A 9 56.18 -3.91 30.66
C VAL A 9 54.82 -3.22 30.77
N GLU A 10 54.72 -2.15 31.56
CA GLU A 10 53.49 -1.35 31.72
C GLU A 10 53.15 -0.53 30.47
N ALA A 11 54.18 -0.03 29.76
CA ALA A 11 54.02 0.58 28.45
C ALA A 11 53.58 -0.45 27.38
N ALA A 12 54.10 -1.68 27.46
CA ALA A 12 53.70 -2.75 26.54
C ALA A 12 52.27 -3.24 26.80
N THR A 13 51.85 -3.41 28.06
CA THR A 13 50.48 -3.82 28.40
C THR A 13 49.46 -2.71 28.11
N SER A 14 49.79 -1.44 28.31
CA SER A 14 48.93 -0.31 27.92
C SER A 14 48.85 -0.12 26.39
N ALA A 15 49.91 -0.45 25.64
CA ALA A 15 49.89 -0.42 24.18
C ALA A 15 49.03 -1.56 23.60
N VAL A 16 49.12 -2.77 24.16
CA VAL A 16 48.34 -3.95 23.76
C VAL A 16 46.86 -3.77 24.10
N THR A 17 46.52 -3.22 25.26
CA THR A 17 45.13 -2.89 25.62
C THR A 17 44.53 -1.81 24.71
N ARG A 18 45.29 -0.78 24.33
CA ARG A 18 44.86 0.23 23.33
C ARG A 18 44.67 -0.35 21.93
N THR A 19 45.38 -1.42 21.57
CA THR A 19 45.19 -2.08 20.25
C THR A 19 43.94 -2.96 20.21
N ILE A 20 43.51 -3.50 21.36
CA ILE A 20 42.29 -4.31 21.49
C ILE A 20 41.02 -3.44 21.44
N GLU A 21 41.09 -2.17 21.84
CA GLU A 21 39.96 -1.23 21.82
C GLU A 21 39.72 -0.52 20.48
N ALA A 22 40.60 -0.68 19.49
CA ALA A 22 40.32 -0.13 18.16
C ALA A 22 39.24 -0.99 17.50
N PRO A 23 38.00 -0.49 17.29
CA PRO A 23 37.02 -1.27 16.56
C PRO A 23 37.58 -1.54 15.17
N LEU A 24 37.58 -2.81 14.77
CA LEU A 24 38.11 -3.35 13.50
C LEU A 24 37.49 -2.68 12.24
N PHE A 25 36.56 -1.76 12.43
CA PHE A 25 36.02 -0.88 11.41
C PHE A 25 35.73 0.50 12.02
N LYS A 26 36.71 1.42 12.02
CA LYS A 26 36.43 2.85 12.30
C LYS A 26 35.36 3.29 11.31
N LYS A 27 34.12 3.51 11.76
CA LYS A 27 33.02 4.03 10.93
C LYS A 27 33.49 5.36 10.34
N ARG A 28 33.99 5.35 9.11
CA ARG A 28 34.30 6.58 8.37
C ARG A 28 32.95 7.19 8.00
N LEU A 29 32.51 8.12 8.82
CA LEU A 29 31.37 8.98 8.49
C LEU A 29 31.73 9.85 7.28
N GLY A 30 30.71 10.21 6.51
CA GLY A 30 30.88 11.16 5.41
C GLY A 30 31.30 12.53 5.94
N THR A 31 32.09 13.27 5.17
CA THR A 31 32.47 14.65 5.50
C THR A 31 31.36 15.66 5.20
N LYS A 32 30.49 15.32 4.23
CA LYS A 32 29.37 16.17 3.81
C LYS A 32 28.24 16.08 4.82
N GLN A 33 28.01 17.17 5.53
CA GLN A 33 26.92 17.30 6.49
C GLN A 33 25.63 17.67 5.77
N VAL A 34 24.55 16.93 6.06
CA VAL A 34 23.20 17.21 5.57
C VAL A 34 22.30 17.40 6.78
N PHE A 35 22.00 18.65 7.13
CA PHE A 35 21.21 18.98 8.32
C PHE A 35 19.72 18.69 8.14
N LEU A 36 19.20 18.88 6.92
CA LEU A 36 17.78 18.77 6.60
C LEU A 36 17.58 17.78 5.44
N PRO A 37 17.65 16.46 5.70
CA PRO A 37 17.42 15.46 4.67
C PRO A 37 15.97 15.50 4.19
N ASN A 38 15.76 15.73 2.89
CA ASN A 38 14.44 15.70 2.27
C ASN A 38 14.25 14.39 1.50
N PHE A 39 13.90 13.32 2.21
CA PHE A 39 13.48 12.07 1.61
C PHE A 39 12.59 11.25 2.54
N VAL A 40 11.81 10.35 1.93
CA VAL A 40 11.00 9.37 2.64
C VAL A 40 11.60 7.99 2.41
N ILE A 41 11.74 7.24 3.50
CA ILE A 41 12.12 5.83 3.48
C ILE A 41 10.95 5.04 4.06
N THR A 42 10.56 3.97 3.39
CA THR A 42 9.46 3.11 3.81
C THR A 42 9.99 1.73 4.15
N MET A 43 9.80 1.28 5.38
CA MET A 43 10.12 -0.08 5.77
C MET A 43 9.06 -1.05 5.24
N ILE A 44 9.48 -2.16 4.65
CA ILE A 44 8.59 -3.17 4.06
C ILE A 44 8.65 -4.45 4.89
N ARG A 45 7.47 -5.03 5.15
CA ARG A 45 7.35 -6.37 5.71
C ARG A 45 7.76 -7.43 4.68
N ASN A 46 8.76 -8.25 5.01
CA ASN A 46 9.18 -9.36 4.17
C ASN A 46 9.39 -10.63 5.02
N PRO A 47 8.44 -11.58 5.01
CA PRO A 47 8.50 -12.77 5.86
C PRO A 47 9.56 -13.79 5.43
N LYS A 48 10.11 -13.66 4.21
CA LYS A 48 11.12 -14.59 3.68
C LYS A 48 12.54 -14.27 4.15
N LEU A 49 12.75 -13.08 4.71
CA LEU A 49 14.07 -12.66 5.18
C LEU A 49 14.30 -13.10 6.63
N PRO A 50 15.56 -13.36 7.01
CA PRO A 50 15.88 -13.59 8.41
C PRO A 50 15.57 -12.34 9.26
N PRO A 51 15.30 -12.49 10.56
CA PRO A 51 15.04 -11.36 11.47
C PRO A 51 16.17 -10.32 11.54
N THR A 52 17.40 -10.70 11.17
CA THR A 52 18.54 -9.78 11.10
C THR A 52 18.49 -8.83 9.90
N PHE A 53 17.60 -9.08 8.93
CA PHE A 53 17.47 -8.28 7.72
C PHE A 53 16.19 -7.46 7.70
N ALA A 54 16.33 -6.17 7.41
CA ALA A 54 15.21 -5.26 7.13
C ALA A 54 15.22 -4.83 5.67
N SER A 55 14.05 -4.66 5.06
CA SER A 55 13.92 -4.15 3.68
C SER A 55 13.24 -2.79 3.67
N PHE A 56 13.76 -1.89 2.83
CA PHE A 56 13.28 -0.52 2.69
C PHE A 56 13.05 -0.16 1.22
N ILE A 57 11.97 0.56 0.93
CA ILE A 57 11.87 1.38 -0.28
C ILE A 57 12.56 2.71 0.00
N VAL A 58 13.47 3.08 -0.88
CA VAL A 58 14.26 4.30 -0.76
C VAL A 58 14.17 5.12 -2.04
N PRO A 59 14.45 6.44 -1.99
CA PRO A 59 14.56 7.24 -3.20
C PRO A 59 15.65 6.71 -4.12
N LEU A 60 15.44 6.83 -5.43
CA LEU A 60 16.36 6.31 -6.45
C LEU A 60 17.80 6.87 -6.30
N LYS A 61 17.90 8.13 -5.85
CA LYS A 61 19.16 8.86 -5.64
C LYS A 61 19.91 8.48 -4.36
N LEU A 62 19.26 7.83 -3.39
CA LEU A 62 19.86 7.52 -2.08
C LEU A 62 20.93 6.43 -2.21
N ASN A 63 22.14 6.63 -1.68
CA ASN A 63 23.20 5.61 -1.73
C ASN A 63 23.14 4.62 -0.55
N LYS A 64 23.86 3.50 -0.66
CA LYS A 64 23.99 2.50 0.42
C LYS A 64 24.65 3.09 1.67
N LEU A 65 25.67 3.93 1.46
CA LEU A 65 26.39 4.60 2.54
C LEU A 65 25.49 5.61 3.25
N ASP A 66 24.70 6.37 2.47
CA ASP A 66 23.74 7.33 3.01
C ASP A 66 22.66 6.64 3.84
N LEU A 67 22.13 5.49 3.40
CA LEU A 67 21.14 4.74 4.20
C LEU A 67 21.76 4.22 5.51
N LYS A 68 22.98 3.69 5.46
CA LYS A 68 23.70 3.20 6.64
C LYS A 68 23.96 4.32 7.65
N ASP A 69 24.39 5.49 7.16
CA ASP A 69 24.60 6.68 7.99
C ASP A 69 23.29 7.23 8.55
N TYR A 70 22.23 7.28 7.74
CA TYR A 70 20.92 7.76 8.15
C TYR A 70 20.28 6.89 9.23
N LEU A 71 20.31 5.56 9.10
CA LEU A 71 19.77 4.65 10.12
C LEU A 71 20.54 4.75 11.44
N TRP A 72 21.84 5.03 11.38
CA TRP A 72 22.66 5.23 12.57
C TRP A 72 22.36 6.58 13.24
N ASN A 73 22.40 7.69 12.50
CA ASN A 73 22.26 9.03 13.06
C ASN A 73 20.81 9.39 13.43
N ALA A 74 19.82 8.97 12.63
CA ALA A 74 18.41 9.30 12.86
C ALA A 74 17.68 8.30 13.76
N TYR A 75 18.01 7.00 13.67
CA TYR A 75 17.31 5.93 14.40
C TYR A 75 18.18 5.17 15.41
N GLY A 76 19.49 5.44 15.47
CA GLY A 76 20.40 4.73 16.38
C GLY A 76 20.61 3.25 16.06
N VAL A 77 20.31 2.81 14.82
CA VAL A 77 20.39 1.39 14.44
C VAL A 77 21.78 1.04 13.89
N PRO A 78 22.55 0.14 14.55
CA PRO A 78 23.80 -0.37 13.99
C PRO A 78 23.54 -1.29 12.80
N VAL A 79 24.08 -0.89 11.65
CA VAL A 79 24.01 -1.64 10.40
C VAL A 79 25.38 -2.21 10.04
N VAL A 80 25.43 -3.51 9.81
CA VAL A 80 26.62 -4.23 9.34
C VAL A 80 26.82 -3.92 7.85
N GLY A 81 25.84 -4.28 7.02
CA GLY A 81 25.91 -4.17 5.57
C GLY A 81 24.59 -3.72 4.94
N VAL A 82 24.68 -3.16 3.72
CA VAL A 82 23.51 -2.75 2.93
C VAL A 82 23.63 -3.31 1.51
N ARG A 83 22.58 -3.99 1.06
CA ARG A 83 22.41 -4.48 -0.31
C ARG A 83 21.32 -3.64 -0.98
N SER A 84 21.50 -3.30 -2.26
CA SER A 84 20.53 -2.48 -2.99
C SER A 84 20.27 -3.06 -4.35
N TYR A 85 19.02 -3.01 -4.80
CA TYR A 85 18.65 -3.31 -6.17
C TYR A 85 17.57 -2.33 -6.66
N ILE A 86 17.50 -2.16 -7.97
CA ILE A 86 16.53 -1.28 -8.63
C ILE A 86 15.55 -2.17 -9.39
N GLN A 87 14.28 -2.12 -8.99
CA GLN A 87 13.21 -2.85 -9.64
C GLN A 87 12.59 -1.98 -10.73
N LEU A 88 12.73 -2.42 -11.99
CA LEU A 88 12.09 -1.77 -13.12
C LEU A 88 10.57 -1.98 -13.05
N GLN A 89 9.80 -0.91 -13.25
CA GLN A 89 8.34 -0.97 -13.29
C GLN A 89 7.85 -1.36 -14.69
N LYS A 90 6.71 -2.05 -14.77
CA LYS A 90 6.07 -2.43 -16.04
C LYS A 90 5.63 -1.18 -16.80
N LEU A 91 5.59 -1.26 -18.14
CA LEU A 91 5.04 -0.21 -18.99
C LEU A 91 3.54 -0.07 -18.69
N ARG A 92 3.05 1.15 -18.54
CA ARG A 92 1.61 1.43 -18.35
C ARG A 92 1.14 2.35 -19.47
N GLN A 93 -0.16 2.28 -19.75
CA GLN A 93 -0.81 3.34 -20.51
C GLN A 93 -1.03 4.51 -19.57
N ASP A 94 -0.64 5.69 -20.04
CA ASP A 94 -0.75 6.96 -19.35
C ASP A 94 0.14 7.13 -18.10
N LYS A 95 0.26 8.38 -17.64
CA LYS A 95 0.94 8.73 -16.39
C LYS A 95 -0.02 8.55 -15.21
N PRO A 96 0.48 8.06 -14.06
CA PRO A 96 -0.32 8.06 -12.83
C PRO A 96 -0.73 9.49 -12.48
N GLY A 97 -2.03 9.74 -12.31
CA GLY A 97 -2.59 11.07 -12.00
C GLY A 97 -3.04 11.90 -13.20
N ALA A 98 -3.11 11.32 -14.41
CA ALA A 98 -3.75 11.99 -15.54
C ALA A 98 -5.26 12.13 -15.30
N LEU A 99 -5.81 13.34 -15.40
CA LEU A 99 -7.24 13.62 -15.22
C LEU A 99 -8.10 12.97 -16.32
N ARG A 100 -7.53 12.79 -17.50
CA ARG A 100 -8.18 12.14 -18.65
C ARG A 100 -7.26 11.05 -19.17
N ILE A 101 -7.83 9.86 -19.36
CA ILE A 101 -7.13 8.72 -19.94
C ILE A 101 -6.73 9.10 -21.37
N SER A 102 -5.44 9.18 -21.65
CA SER A 102 -4.88 9.41 -22.99
C SER A 102 -4.53 8.06 -23.63
N PRO A 103 -5.42 7.44 -24.43
CA PRO A 103 -5.15 6.14 -25.01
C PRO A 103 -3.89 6.18 -25.89
N ARG A 104 -3.17 5.04 -25.95
CA ARG A 104 -1.96 4.83 -26.79
C ARG A 104 -0.71 5.63 -26.35
N LYS A 105 -0.77 6.36 -25.23
CA LYS A 105 0.41 7.01 -24.64
C LYS A 105 1.11 6.07 -23.67
N TRP A 106 2.07 5.31 -24.18
CA TRP A 106 2.85 4.39 -23.36
C TRP A 106 3.88 5.15 -22.52
N PHE A 107 3.89 4.89 -21.22
CA PHE A 107 4.83 5.50 -20.29
C PHE A 107 5.34 4.45 -19.30
N ARG A 108 6.64 4.51 -18.98
CA ARG A 108 7.24 3.68 -17.94
C ARG A 108 7.34 4.48 -16.64
N PRO A 109 6.68 4.04 -15.56
CA PRO A 109 6.86 4.63 -14.24
C PRO A 109 8.31 4.59 -13.78
N ARG A 110 8.67 5.49 -12.85
CA ARG A 110 10.01 5.51 -12.26
C ARG A 110 10.30 4.19 -11.56
N SER A 111 11.52 3.69 -11.73
CA SER A 111 11.97 2.46 -11.07
C SER A 111 11.96 2.61 -9.56
N ILE A 112 11.62 1.53 -8.85
CA ILE A 112 11.57 1.50 -7.39
C ILE A 112 12.90 0.95 -6.89
N LYS A 113 13.60 1.72 -6.05
CA LYS A 113 14.83 1.25 -5.41
C LYS A 113 14.50 0.61 -4.08
N LYS A 114 14.97 -0.62 -3.88
CA LYS A 114 14.83 -1.35 -2.64
C LYS A 114 16.22 -1.61 -2.05
N MET A 115 16.33 -1.43 -0.75
CA MET A 115 17.54 -1.74 0.00
C MET A 115 17.24 -2.72 1.10
N THR A 116 18.10 -3.72 1.25
CA THR A 116 18.06 -4.70 2.33
C THR A 116 19.26 -4.44 3.24
N VAL A 117 18.98 -4.28 4.52
CA VAL A 117 19.91 -3.85 5.56
C VAL A 117 20.14 -5.01 6.49
N GLU A 118 21.40 -5.34 6.73
CA GLU A 118 21.83 -6.33 7.71
C GLU A 118 22.12 -5.62 9.03
N MET A 119 21.30 -5.91 10.04
CA MET A 119 21.33 -5.27 11.35
C MET A 119 22.00 -6.19 12.37
N GLU A 120 22.63 -5.59 13.38
CA GLU A 120 23.22 -6.34 14.49
C GLU A 120 22.14 -6.91 15.42
N ARG A 121 21.08 -6.14 15.67
CA ARG A 121 19.94 -6.57 16.47
C ARG A 121 18.84 -7.14 15.58
N PRO A 122 18.32 -8.34 15.87
CA PRO A 122 17.22 -8.91 15.12
C PRO A 122 15.93 -8.11 15.37
N PHE A 123 15.09 -8.03 14.35
CA PHE A 123 13.76 -7.44 14.41
C PHE A 123 12.75 -8.38 13.75
N VAL A 124 11.65 -8.62 14.45
CA VAL A 124 10.51 -9.38 13.94
C VAL A 124 9.33 -8.44 13.89
N TRP A 125 8.64 -8.41 12.75
CA TRP A 125 7.42 -7.63 12.61
C TRP A 125 6.32 -8.19 13.53
N PRO A 126 5.48 -7.34 14.11
CA PRO A 126 4.28 -7.80 14.79
C PRO A 126 3.40 -8.61 13.83
N GLU A 127 2.57 -9.46 14.42
CA GLU A 127 1.55 -10.20 13.69
C GLU A 127 0.50 -9.24 13.13
N GLU A 128 -0.11 -9.62 12.00
CA GLU A 128 -1.13 -8.78 11.38
C GLU A 128 -2.39 -8.79 12.26
N PRO A 129 -3.00 -7.61 12.49
CA PRO A 129 -4.23 -7.53 13.26
C PRO A 129 -5.36 -8.29 12.55
N THR A 130 -6.08 -9.12 13.29
CA THR A 130 -7.21 -9.93 12.80
C THR A 130 -8.51 -9.48 13.47
N GLY A 131 -9.64 -9.58 12.75
CA GLY A 131 -10.98 -9.28 13.29
C GLY A 131 -11.22 -7.79 13.51
N ASP A 132 -11.68 -7.44 14.72
CA ASP A 132 -12.19 -6.12 15.10
C ASP A 132 -11.16 -4.99 14.95
N ALA A 133 -9.86 -5.30 15.10
CA ALA A 133 -8.79 -4.32 14.87
C ALA A 133 -8.73 -3.89 13.40
N LEU A 134 -9.15 -4.75 12.47
CA LEU A 134 -9.12 -4.53 11.04
C LEU A 134 -10.31 -3.69 10.53
N GLU A 135 -11.41 -3.69 11.29
CA GLU A 135 -12.59 -2.85 11.03
C GLU A 135 -12.27 -1.36 11.15
N LYS A 136 -11.34 -0.98 12.04
CA LYS A 136 -10.82 0.39 12.14
C LYS A 136 -10.19 0.91 10.85
N TRP A 137 -9.76 0.01 9.96
CA TRP A 137 -9.20 0.33 8.65
C TRP A 137 -10.17 0.03 7.50
N ASP A 138 -11.46 -0.16 7.80
CA ASP A 138 -12.54 -0.37 6.83
C ASP A 138 -12.21 -1.43 5.76
N ASN A 139 -11.68 -2.56 6.23
CA ASN A 139 -11.19 -3.62 5.35
C ASN A 139 -12.31 -4.33 4.58
N THR A 140 -13.52 -4.38 5.13
CA THR A 140 -14.69 -4.98 4.47
C THR A 140 -15.06 -4.20 3.22
N MET A 141 -15.22 -2.87 3.33
CA MET A 141 -15.49 -2.01 2.19
C MET A 141 -14.33 -2.00 1.20
N TYR A 142 -13.09 -1.96 1.69
CA TYR A 142 -11.90 -2.03 0.83
C TYR A 142 -11.89 -3.31 -0.02
N LYS A 143 -12.22 -4.46 0.59
CA LYS A 143 -12.28 -5.76 -0.10
C LYS A 143 -13.41 -5.79 -1.12
N ALA A 144 -14.62 -5.37 -0.74
CA ALA A 144 -15.77 -5.31 -1.65
C ALA A 144 -15.46 -4.42 -2.86
N ALA A 145 -14.93 -3.21 -2.64
CA ALA A 145 -14.56 -2.31 -3.72
C ALA A 145 -13.43 -2.85 -4.62
N ASN A 146 -12.53 -3.68 -4.09
CA ASN A 146 -11.48 -4.31 -4.87
C ASN A 146 -12.01 -5.52 -5.67
N GLU A 147 -12.98 -6.26 -5.12
CA GLU A 147 -13.70 -7.32 -5.81
C GLU A 147 -14.52 -6.76 -6.97
N ASP A 148 -15.31 -5.71 -6.74
CA ASP A 148 -16.08 -5.02 -7.78
C ASP A 148 -15.19 -4.53 -8.93
N LYS A 149 -14.03 -3.93 -8.61
CA LYS A 149 -13.04 -3.52 -9.63
C LYS A 149 -12.52 -4.72 -10.41
N SER A 150 -12.25 -5.83 -9.73
CA SER A 150 -11.76 -7.03 -10.40
C SER A 150 -12.83 -7.64 -11.31
N GLU A 151 -14.09 -7.74 -10.87
CA GLU A 151 -15.22 -8.19 -11.69
C GLU A 151 -15.40 -7.29 -12.92
N GLN A 152 -15.31 -5.97 -12.72
CA GLN A 152 -15.40 -5.01 -13.81
C GLN A 152 -14.23 -5.17 -14.80
N GLU A 153 -12.99 -5.30 -14.31
CA GLU A 153 -11.83 -5.58 -15.16
C GLU A 153 -11.98 -6.89 -15.94
N GLU A 154 -12.56 -7.92 -15.32
CA GLU A 154 -12.85 -9.19 -15.99
C GLU A 154 -13.92 -9.05 -17.06
N SER A 155 -14.97 -8.25 -16.84
CA SER A 155 -16.03 -7.99 -17.82
C SER A 155 -15.52 -7.34 -19.11
N TYR A 156 -14.43 -6.56 -19.01
CA TYR A 156 -13.78 -5.93 -20.16
C TYR A 156 -12.77 -6.83 -20.87
N ARG A 157 -12.47 -8.03 -20.36
CA ARG A 157 -11.59 -8.97 -21.05
C ARG A 157 -12.29 -9.55 -22.28
N PRO A 158 -11.56 -9.83 -23.37
CA PRO A 158 -12.14 -10.44 -24.58
C PRO A 158 -12.87 -11.77 -24.32
N ASP A 159 -12.34 -12.57 -23.38
CA ASP A 159 -12.85 -13.87 -22.92
C ASP A 159 -14.12 -13.77 -22.04
N SER A 160 -14.53 -12.56 -21.63
CA SER A 160 -15.66 -12.41 -20.69
C SER A 160 -16.97 -13.00 -21.19
N ARG A 161 -17.17 -13.04 -22.52
CA ARG A 161 -18.41 -13.55 -23.12
C ARG A 161 -18.53 -15.07 -23.05
N GLU A 162 -17.40 -15.77 -22.91
CA GLU A 162 -17.36 -17.24 -22.83
C GLU A 162 -17.61 -17.73 -21.39
N ARG A 163 -17.41 -16.85 -20.40
CA ARG A 163 -17.61 -17.19 -18.99
C ARG A 163 -19.10 -17.19 -18.64
N PRO A 164 -19.58 -18.20 -17.90
CA PRO A 164 -20.97 -18.23 -17.46
C PRO A 164 -21.22 -17.11 -16.44
N ASN A 165 -22.32 -16.37 -16.59
CA ASN A 165 -22.73 -15.40 -15.58
C ASN A 165 -23.28 -16.13 -14.34
N THR A 166 -22.42 -16.36 -13.34
CA THR A 166 -22.77 -17.15 -12.15
C THR A 166 -23.89 -16.51 -11.33
N LYS A 167 -23.89 -15.17 -11.19
CA LYS A 167 -24.90 -14.43 -10.40
C LYS A 167 -26.29 -14.65 -10.99
N ASP A 168 -26.45 -14.44 -12.29
CA ASP A 168 -27.71 -14.66 -13.01
C ASP A 168 -28.16 -16.13 -12.91
N ARG A 169 -27.24 -17.08 -13.05
CA ARG A 169 -27.56 -18.51 -12.98
C ARG A 169 -28.08 -18.93 -11.59
N VAL A 170 -27.53 -18.36 -10.53
CA VAL A 170 -28.00 -18.62 -9.15
C VAL A 170 -29.38 -17.99 -8.94
N ALA A 171 -29.57 -16.74 -9.34
CA ALA A 171 -30.87 -16.05 -9.24
C ALA A 171 -31.96 -16.79 -10.03
N MET A 172 -31.67 -17.20 -11.27
CA MET A 172 -32.60 -18.00 -12.09
C MET A 172 -32.91 -19.36 -11.44
N LYS A 173 -31.93 -19.99 -10.79
CA LYS A 173 -32.11 -21.27 -10.10
C LYS A 173 -32.98 -21.11 -8.85
N GLU A 174 -32.82 -20.03 -8.10
CA GLU A 174 -33.65 -19.71 -6.93
C GLU A 174 -35.09 -19.38 -7.34
N GLN A 175 -35.25 -18.53 -8.35
CA GLN A 175 -36.55 -18.21 -8.93
C GLN A 175 -37.25 -19.45 -9.48
N ALA A 176 -36.52 -20.34 -10.16
CA ALA A 176 -37.06 -21.60 -10.64
C ALA A 176 -37.53 -22.52 -9.50
N LYS A 177 -36.83 -22.53 -8.36
CA LYS A 177 -37.27 -23.29 -7.17
C LYS A 177 -38.54 -22.69 -6.57
N GLN A 178 -38.66 -21.37 -6.51
CA GLN A 178 -39.87 -20.68 -6.01
C GLN A 178 -41.08 -20.96 -6.90
N PHE A 179 -40.90 -20.94 -8.22
CA PHE A 179 -41.95 -21.33 -9.17
C PHE A 179 -42.35 -22.81 -9.00
N LEU A 180 -41.39 -23.71 -8.80
CA LEU A 180 -41.69 -25.14 -8.61
C LEU A 180 -42.38 -25.42 -7.26
N ALA A 181 -42.04 -24.66 -6.22
CA ALA A 181 -42.70 -24.71 -4.91
C ALA A 181 -44.11 -24.11 -4.93
N GLY A 182 -44.45 -23.33 -5.97
CA GLY A 182 -45.75 -22.67 -6.13
C GLY A 182 -45.92 -21.40 -5.30
N GLU A 183 -44.84 -20.89 -4.69
CA GLU A 183 -44.82 -19.63 -3.93
C GLU A 183 -45.03 -18.42 -4.87
N GLU A 184 -44.42 -18.49 -6.05
CA GLU A 184 -44.59 -17.49 -7.11
C GLU A 184 -45.30 -18.09 -8.32
N LYS A 185 -46.14 -17.29 -8.97
CA LYS A 185 -46.75 -17.62 -10.25
C LYS A 185 -46.05 -16.84 -11.35
N TRP A 186 -45.66 -17.52 -12.42
CA TRP A 186 -45.08 -16.89 -13.59
C TRP A 186 -46.05 -15.84 -14.16
N LYS A 187 -45.56 -14.62 -14.37
CA LYS A 187 -46.29 -13.52 -14.99
C LYS A 187 -45.53 -13.08 -16.24
N SER A 188 -46.25 -12.72 -17.30
CA SER A 188 -45.64 -12.11 -18.47
C SER A 188 -45.07 -10.74 -18.13
N THR A 189 -43.91 -10.39 -18.69
CA THR A 189 -43.40 -9.01 -18.62
C THR A 189 -44.46 -8.08 -19.22
N PRO A 190 -44.93 -7.06 -18.48
CA PRO A 190 -45.88 -6.09 -19.02
C PRO A 190 -45.26 -5.40 -20.24
N LYS A 191 -46.09 -5.14 -21.25
CA LYS A 191 -45.63 -4.47 -22.47
C LYS A 191 -45.28 -3.03 -22.11
N LEU A 192 -44.11 -2.55 -22.54
CA LEU A 192 -43.55 -1.23 -22.18
C LEU A 192 -44.43 -0.01 -22.59
N GLU A 193 -45.54 -0.24 -23.29
CA GLU A 193 -46.44 0.78 -23.85
C GLU A 193 -47.70 1.03 -22.99
N GLU A 194 -47.95 0.22 -21.97
CA GLU A 194 -49.06 0.47 -21.04
C GLU A 194 -48.55 1.32 -19.87
N TRP A 195 -48.84 2.62 -19.91
CA TRP A 195 -48.84 3.44 -18.71
C TRP A 195 -49.79 2.76 -17.71
N ILE A 196 -49.22 2.18 -16.66
CA ILE A 196 -50.00 1.70 -15.53
C ILE A 196 -50.47 2.96 -14.83
N ASP A 197 -51.77 3.23 -14.91
CA ASP A 197 -52.40 4.32 -14.17
C ASP A 197 -52.29 3.97 -12.69
N VAL A 198 -51.28 4.51 -12.01
CA VAL A 198 -50.97 4.21 -10.61
C VAL A 198 -51.89 5.03 -9.70
N GLY A 199 -53.20 4.84 -9.85
CA GLY A 199 -54.23 5.38 -8.95
C GLY A 199 -54.51 6.88 -9.05
N GLU A 200 -55.62 7.25 -8.41
CA GLU A 200 -56.23 8.59 -8.34
C GLU A 200 -55.22 9.66 -7.88
N PRO A 201 -55.21 10.87 -8.45
CA PRO A 201 -54.29 11.94 -8.04
C PRO A 201 -54.53 12.28 -6.57
N GLU A 202 -53.62 11.87 -5.70
CA GLU A 202 -53.54 12.41 -4.35
C GLU A 202 -52.92 13.80 -4.47
N GLU A 203 -53.75 14.84 -4.31
CA GLU A 203 -53.30 16.23 -4.27
C GLU A 203 -52.43 16.43 -3.02
N VAL A 204 -51.13 16.22 -3.18
CA VAL A 204 -50.15 16.57 -2.16
C VAL A 204 -49.81 18.06 -2.36
N GLU A 205 -50.34 18.88 -1.44
CA GLU A 205 -50.06 20.30 -1.18
C GLU A 205 -51.04 21.34 -1.79
N THR A 206 -52.19 21.53 -1.13
CA THR A 206 -53.08 22.69 -1.31
C THR A 206 -52.71 23.90 -0.44
N ASP A 207 -51.69 23.81 0.42
CA ASP A 207 -51.33 24.88 1.36
C ASP A 207 -49.89 25.37 1.17
N LEU A 208 -49.63 26.08 0.08
CA LEU A 208 -48.48 26.98 -0.02
C LEU A 208 -48.99 28.39 -0.29
N ASP A 209 -49.05 29.20 0.77
CA ASP A 209 -49.34 30.64 0.71
C ASP A 209 -48.22 31.36 -0.06
N ILE A 210 -48.37 31.48 -1.37
CA ILE A 210 -47.50 32.32 -2.20
C ILE A 210 -48.00 33.76 -2.05
N GLU A 211 -47.30 34.57 -1.26
CA GLU A 211 -47.58 36.02 -1.20
C GLU A 211 -47.44 36.63 -2.61
N PRO A 212 -48.41 37.46 -3.07
CA PRO A 212 -48.32 38.09 -4.37
C PRO A 212 -47.15 39.06 -4.39
N THR A 213 -46.16 38.80 -5.25
CA THR A 213 -45.06 39.73 -5.51
C THR A 213 -45.63 41.01 -6.10
N ASN A 214 -45.45 42.13 -5.40
CA ASN A 214 -45.92 43.46 -5.81
C ASN A 214 -45.24 43.90 -7.13
N PRO A 215 -45.99 44.10 -8.24
CA PRO A 215 -45.42 44.62 -9.47
C PRO A 215 -45.38 46.15 -9.40
N GLY A 216 -44.37 46.70 -8.70
CA GLY A 216 -44.32 48.14 -8.50
C GLY A 216 -43.06 48.69 -7.82
N ARG A 217 -41.87 48.43 -8.37
CA ARG A 217 -40.78 49.42 -8.48
C ARG A 217 -39.68 48.98 -9.44
#